data_AF-A0A9D4MI10-F1
#
_entry.id   AF-A0A9D4MI10-F1
#
_cell.length_a   1.000
_cell.length_b   1.000
_cell.length_c   1.000
_cell.angle_alpha   90.00
_cell.angle_beta   90.00
_cell.angle_gamma   90.00
#
_symmetry.space_group_name_H-M   'P 1'
#
loop_
_entity.id
_entity.type
_entity.pdbx_description
1 polymer ?
#
loop_
_entity_poly.entity_id
_entity_poly.type
_entity_poly.pdbx_seq_one_letter_code
_entity_poly.pdbx_strand_id
1 'polypeptide(L)' 'MASLLVHETDPGHHLQDAYALTNPAIPMFRRAVDYSKYFAAPVHFPFYTTYSEVHVRVIVHTLGSCSVKRGCNACA' A
#
# COMPACT_ATOMS: atom_id res chain seq x y z
N MET A 1 -1.31 -17.67 -2.09
CA MET A 1 -2.41 -17.11 -2.90
C MET A 1 -3.18 -16.04 -2.14
N ALA A 2 -3.74 -16.32 -0.95
CA ALA A 2 -4.47 -15.31 -0.17
C ALA A 2 -3.63 -14.08 0.27
N SER A 3 -2.36 -14.29 0.65
CA SER A 3 -1.46 -13.19 1.04
C SER A 3 -1.16 -12.22 -0.11
N LEU A 4 -1.05 -12.73 -1.34
CA LEU A 4 -0.79 -11.91 -2.52
C LEU A 4 -2.05 -11.13 -2.93
N LEU A 5 -3.24 -11.73 -2.82
CA LEU A 5 -4.49 -11.02 -3.05
C LEU A 5 -4.62 -9.82 -2.12
N VAL A 6 -4.40 -10.01 -0.82
CA VAL A 6 -4.45 -8.92 0.17
C VAL A 6 -3.34 -7.88 -0.04
N HIS A 7 -2.21 -8.30 -0.62
CA HIS A 7 -1.08 -7.42 -0.93
C HIS A 7 -1.41 -6.48 -2.12
N GLU A 8 -1.90 -7.04 -3.22
CA GLU A 8 -2.15 -6.27 -4.46
C GLU A 8 -3.50 -5.55 -4.47
N THR A 9 -4.50 -6.13 -3.81
CA THR A 9 -5.88 -5.62 -3.84
C THR A 9 -6.23 -4.87 -2.56
N ASP A 10 -7.31 -5.26 -1.89
CA ASP A 10 -7.79 -4.60 -0.69
C ASP A 10 -7.37 -5.39 0.57
N PRO A 11 -6.86 -4.72 1.62
CA PRO A 11 -6.63 -3.27 1.75
C PRO A 11 -5.22 -2.80 1.32
N GLY A 12 -4.52 -3.56 0.48
CA GLY A 12 -3.15 -3.29 0.03
C GLY A 12 -3.01 -2.21 -1.05
N HIS A 13 -2.25 -2.49 -2.12
CA HIS A 13 -1.89 -1.50 -3.14
C HIS A 13 -3.09 -0.80 -3.78
N HIS A 14 -4.14 -1.55 -4.12
CA HIS A 14 -5.33 -1.00 -4.76
C HIS A 14 -6.00 0.10 -3.92
N LEU A 15 -6.16 -0.13 -2.61
CA LEU A 15 -6.76 0.86 -1.72
C LEU A 15 -5.86 2.08 -1.52
N GLN A 16 -4.55 1.85 -1.37
CA GLN A 16 -3.55 2.90 -1.20
C GLN A 16 -3.58 3.88 -2.40
N ASP A 17 -3.59 3.34 -3.62
CA ASP A 17 -3.59 4.13 -4.85
C ASP A 17 -4.94 4.84 -5.07
N ALA A 18 -6.05 4.15 -4.81
CA ALA A 18 -7.38 4.75 -4.91
C ALA A 18 -7.54 5.96 -3.97
N TYR A 19 -7.02 5.88 -2.74
CA TYR A 19 -7.05 7.00 -1.80
C TYR A 19 -6.18 8.17 -2.27
N ALA A 20 -4.98 7.89 -2.79
CA ALA A 20 -4.08 8.92 -3.31
C ALA A 20 -4.70 9.70 -4.48
N LEU A 21 -5.41 9.01 -5.38
CA LEU A 21 -6.06 9.62 -6.55
C LEU A 21 -7.32 10.41 -6.19
N THR A 22 -8.13 9.91 -5.26
CA THR A 22 -9.43 10.50 -4.92
C THR A 22 -9.34 11.66 -3.94
N ASN A 23 -8.28 11.75 -3.13
CA ASN A 23 -8.18 12.79 -2.11
C ASN A 23 -7.75 14.15 -2.69
N PRO A 24 -8.61 15.18 -2.69
CA PRO A 24 -8.29 16.49 -3.24
C PRO A 24 -7.23 17.25 -2.44
N ALA A 25 -6.97 16.88 -1.17
CA ALA A 25 -5.98 17.53 -0.31
C ALA A 25 -4.53 17.16 -0.66
N ILE A 26 -4.31 16.06 -1.40
CA ILE A 26 -2.97 15.64 -1.81
C ILE A 26 -2.59 16.45 -3.05
N PRO A 27 -1.42 17.11 -3.12
CA PRO A 27 -1.03 17.85 -4.32
C PRO A 27 -0.76 16.92 -5.50
N MET A 28 -1.02 17.37 -6.72
CA MET A 28 -0.97 16.55 -7.95
C MET A 28 0.35 15.80 -8.14
N PHE A 29 1.50 16.43 -7.85
CA PHE A 29 2.82 15.80 -7.99
C PHE A 29 3.06 14.63 -7.01
N ARG A 30 2.22 14.48 -5.98
CA ARG A 30 2.22 13.32 -5.06
C ARG A 30 1.19 12.26 -5.42
N ARG A 31 0.27 12.54 -6.35
CA ARG A 31 -0.73 11.57 -6.84
C ARG A 31 -0.24 10.80 -8.05
N ALA A 32 0.59 11.41 -8.88
CA ALA A 32 1.14 10.79 -10.07
C ALA A 32 2.42 10.02 -9.74
N VAL A 33 2.51 8.79 -10.25
CA VAL A 33 3.74 8.00 -10.23
C VAL A 33 4.51 8.29 -11.53
N ASP A 34 5.75 8.74 -11.39
CA ASP A 34 6.65 8.93 -12.51
C ASP A 34 7.45 7.64 -12.76
N TYR A 35 7.12 6.86 -13.80
CA TYR A 35 7.80 5.59 -14.11
C TYR A 35 9.22 5.76 -14.70
N SER A 36 9.84 6.93 -14.54
CA SER A 36 11.17 7.25 -15.01
C SER A 36 12.28 6.72 -14.08
N LYS A 37 13.52 7.13 -14.34
CA LYS A 37 14.65 6.86 -13.44
C LYS A 37 14.50 7.69 -12.17
N TYR A 38 13.93 7.12 -11.13
CA TYR A 38 13.76 7.75 -9.80
C TYR A 38 15.05 8.31 -9.19
N PHE A 39 16.22 7.80 -9.60
CA PHE A 39 17.54 8.24 -9.12
C PHE A 39 18.13 9.41 -9.91
N ALA A 40 17.50 9.84 -11.01
CA ALA A 40 17.96 10.93 -11.86
C ALA A 40 17.44 12.29 -11.37
N ALA A 41 17.78 12.64 -10.13
CA ALA A 41 17.57 14.00 -9.60
C ALA A 41 18.35 15.03 -10.45
N PRO A 42 17.82 16.26 -10.66
CA PRO A 42 16.68 16.90 -10.00
C PRO A 42 15.36 16.86 -10.80
N VAL A 43 15.34 16.16 -11.94
CA VAL A 43 14.25 16.28 -12.93
C VAL A 43 13.02 15.44 -12.57
N HIS A 44 13.22 14.40 -11.75
CA HIS A 44 12.20 13.41 -11.42
C HIS A 44 11.85 13.43 -9.94
N PHE A 45 10.57 13.23 -9.63
CA PHE A 45 10.09 13.18 -8.26
C PHE A 45 10.50 11.87 -7.58
N PRO A 46 10.97 11.88 -6.33
CA PRO A 46 11.37 10.67 -5.63
C PRO A 46 10.14 9.80 -5.34
N PHE A 47 10.21 8.52 -5.72
CA PHE A 47 9.19 7.53 -5.38
C PHE A 47 9.55 6.85 -4.06
N TYR A 48 8.66 6.95 -3.08
CA TYR A 48 8.86 6.45 -1.72
C TYR A 48 8.48 4.96 -1.62
N THR A 49 9.32 4.09 -2.19
CA THR A 49 9.10 2.62 -2.19
C THR A 49 8.87 2.05 -0.80
N THR A 50 9.57 2.57 0.22
CA THR A 50 9.38 2.13 1.61
C THR A 50 7.96 2.41 2.12
N TYR A 51 7.35 3.52 1.73
CA TYR A 51 5.98 3.85 2.14
C TYR A 51 4.97 2.95 1.45
N SER A 52 5.13 2.70 0.16
CA SER A 52 4.23 1.85 -0.63
C SER A 52 4.29 0.38 -0.16
N GLU A 53 5.48 -0.18 -0.01
CA GLU A 53 5.64 -1.60 0.33
C GLU A 53 5.35 -1.92 1.81
N VAL A 54 5.75 -1.04 2.73
CA VAL A 54 5.59 -1.29 4.17
C VAL A 54 4.11 -1.22 4.57
N HIS A 55 3.32 -0.33 3.96
CA HIS A 55 1.87 -0.28 4.17
C HIS A 55 1.24 -1.67 3.91
N VAL A 56 1.59 -2.28 2.78
CA VAL A 56 1.07 -3.58 2.38
C VAL A 56 1.64 -4.72 3.23
N ARG A 57 2.92 -4.62 3.63
CA ARG A 57 3.56 -5.63 4.49
C ARG A 57 2.94 -5.67 5.89
N VAL A 58 2.56 -4.53 6.46
CA VAL A 58 1.88 -4.45 7.76
C VAL A 58 0.53 -5.16 7.69
N ILE A 59 -0.23 -4.96 6.62
CA ILE A 59 -1.53 -5.59 6.40
C ILE A 59 -1.39 -7.13 6.34
N VAL A 60 -0.45 -7.65 5.55
CA VAL A 60 -0.25 -9.11 5.42
C VAL A 60 0.16 -9.74 6.76
N HIS A 61 1.04 -9.08 7.53
CA HIS A 61 1.47 -9.58 8.84
C HIS A 61 0.38 -9.48 9.92
N THR A 62 -0.44 -8.42 9.91
CA THR A 62 -1.53 -8.23 10.88
C THR A 62 -2.73 -9.13 10.58
N LEU A 63 -3.15 -9.24 9.32
CA LEU A 63 -4.24 -10.13 8.91
C LEU A 63 -3.85 -11.61 8.92
N GLY A 64 -2.59 -11.94 8.60
CA GLY A 64 -2.06 -13.30 8.73
C GLY A 64 -2.04 -13.79 10.18
N SER A 65 -1.71 -12.89 11.12
CA SER A 65 -1.77 -13.17 12.57
C SER A 65 -3.21 -13.33 13.07
N CYS A 66 -4.18 -12.66 12.45
CA CYS A 66 -5.60 -12.84 12.75
C CYS A 66 -6.12 -14.21 12.24
N SER A 67 -5.67 -14.66 11.06
CA SER A 67 -6.11 -15.95 10.50
C SER A 67 -5.52 -17.17 11.20
N VAL A 68 -4.31 -17.10 11.76
CA VAL A 68 -3.76 -18.17 12.63
C VAL A 68 -4.44 -18.20 14.00
N LYS A 69 -5.02 -17.09 14.46
CA LYS A 69 -5.82 -17.04 15.70
C LYS A 69 -7.29 -17.42 15.52
N ARG A 70 -7.78 -17.64 14.29
CA ARG A 70 -9.17 -18.10 14.00
C ARG A 70 -9.39 -19.60 14.27
N GLY A 71 -8.79 -20.09 15.35
CA GLY A 71 -9.22 -21.30 16.06
C GLY A 71 -9.95 -21.01 17.37
N CYS A 72 -10.11 -19.74 17.78
CA CYS A 72 -10.85 -19.38 18.99
C CYS A 72 -11.75 -18.16 18.78
N ASN A 73 -13.01 -18.33 19.17
CA ASN A 73 -14.08 -17.34 19.19
C ASN A 73 -13.66 -16.07 19.95
N ALA A 74 -13.55 -14.92 19.28
CA ALA A 74 -13.76 -13.59 19.86
C ALA A 74 -13.54 -12.51 18.79
N CYS A 75 -14.63 -12.10 18.14
CA CYS A 75 -14.80 -10.70 17.73
C CYS A 75 -16.08 -10.25 18.42
N ALA A 76 -15.91 -9.57 19.55
CA ALA A 76 -16.87 -8.62 20.09
C ALA A 76 -16.31 -7.23 19.82
#